data_AF-A0A925MSK1-F1
#
_entry.id   AF-A0A925MSK1-F1
#
_cell.length_a   1.000
_cell.length_b   1.000
_cell.length_c   1.000
_cell.angle_alpha   90.00
_cell.angle_beta   90.00
_cell.angle_gamma   90.00
#
_symmetry.space_group_name_H-M   'P 1'
#
loop_
_entity.id
_entity.type
_entity.pdbx_description
1 polymer ?
#
loop_
_entity_poly.entity_id
_entity_poly.type
_entity_poly.pdbx_seq_one_letter_code
_entity_poly.pdbx_strand_id
1 'polypeptide(L)'
;MAPEHHPDAVPPESTIGISILMSGDPFQVRFHPKLGVVIYDPVVQMGLAGEQLRLFKVGAMGAGTFMKAIVNKDLASCPVESADEYANAVGVYRTARSNRNKPYCAQCRRHFGSVDFTVCTDCSSIRCTCGTCACVSKRRKAA
;
A
#
# COMPACT_ATOMS: atom_id res chain seq x y z
N MET A 1 64.36 2.80 -2.52
CA MET A 1 63.61 3.17 -1.29
C MET A 1 62.19 3.50 -1.72
N ALA A 2 61.25 2.63 -1.36
CA ALA A 2 59.80 2.85 -1.39
C ALA A 2 59.37 3.76 -0.21
N PRO A 3 58.08 4.12 0.00
CA PRO A 3 56.88 3.86 -0.79
C PRO A 3 56.01 5.11 -1.08
N GLU A 4 54.96 4.85 -1.84
CA GLU A 4 53.89 5.72 -2.33
C GLU A 4 52.96 6.19 -1.19
N HIS A 5 52.51 7.45 -1.24
CA HIS A 5 51.51 8.01 -0.32
C HIS A 5 50.12 8.12 -0.99
N HIS A 6 49.23 7.19 -0.66
CA HIS A 6 47.80 7.43 -0.39
C HIS A 6 47.67 7.55 1.15
N PRO A 7 46.74 8.31 1.77
CA PRO A 7 45.28 8.32 1.58
C PRO A 7 44.69 9.77 1.65
N ASP A 8 43.42 10.06 1.34
CA ASP A 8 42.28 9.96 2.26
C ASP A 8 40.99 9.95 1.45
N ALA A 9 40.31 8.80 1.50
CA ALA A 9 38.95 8.67 1.03
C ALA A 9 38.03 9.44 1.98
N VAL A 10 37.40 10.49 1.45
CA VAL A 10 36.25 11.15 2.10
C VAL A 10 35.18 10.08 2.32
N PRO A 11 34.72 9.84 3.56
CA PRO A 11 33.58 8.95 3.79
C PRO A 11 32.32 9.61 3.18
N PRO A 12 31.51 8.89 2.39
CA PRO A 12 30.23 9.43 1.96
C PRO A 12 29.36 9.68 3.19
N GLU A 13 28.79 10.88 3.21
CA GLU A 13 27.89 11.38 4.23
C GLU A 13 26.86 10.32 4.59
N SER A 14 26.73 10.12 5.89
CA SER A 14 25.74 9.24 6.51
C SER A 14 24.40 9.48 5.86
N THR A 15 23.94 8.49 5.10
CA THR A 15 22.56 8.39 4.67
C THR A 15 21.71 8.44 5.93
N ILE A 16 21.15 9.62 6.21
CA ILE A 16 20.01 9.75 7.10
C ILE A 16 18.90 9.03 6.34
N GLY A 17 18.86 7.72 6.52
CA GLY A 17 17.79 6.85 6.08
C GLY A 17 16.58 7.28 6.85
N ILE A 18 15.82 8.20 6.27
CA ILE A 18 14.46 8.51 6.70
C ILE A 18 13.72 7.19 6.52
N SER A 19 13.66 6.44 7.61
CA SER A 19 12.77 5.30 7.74
C SER A 19 11.38 5.84 7.44
N ILE A 20 10.82 5.55 6.27
CA ILE A 20 9.38 5.68 6.03
C ILE A 20 8.68 4.50 6.74
N LEU A 21 9.01 4.31 8.01
CA LEU A 21 8.03 4.07 9.05
C LEU A 21 7.45 5.45 9.33
N MET A 22 6.40 5.86 8.62
CA MET A 22 5.52 6.86 9.20
C MET A 22 4.86 6.15 10.39
N SER A 23 5.50 6.23 11.57
CA SER A 23 5.20 5.49 12.80
C SER A 23 3.78 5.69 13.36
N GLY A 24 2.87 6.28 12.59
CA GLY A 24 1.45 6.48 12.91
C GLY A 24 0.46 5.85 11.93
N ASP A 25 0.90 5.18 10.86
CA ASP A 25 -0.04 4.48 9.97
C ASP A 25 -0.59 3.20 10.65
N PRO A 26 -1.91 2.94 10.59
CA PRO A 26 -2.50 1.72 11.15
C PRO A 26 -2.25 0.48 10.28
N PHE A 27 -1.40 0.58 9.25
CA PHE A 27 -1.11 -0.47 8.27
C PHE A 27 0.41 -0.61 8.05
N GLN A 28 0.83 -1.75 7.52
CA GLN A 28 2.22 -2.08 7.28
C GLN A 28 2.51 -2.17 5.78
N VAL A 29 3.56 -1.48 5.33
CA VAL A 29 4.07 -1.60 3.96
C VAL A 29 5.16 -2.68 3.93
N ARG A 30 5.05 -3.62 3.00
CA ARG A 30 5.96 -4.76 2.83
C ARG A 30 6.30 -4.94 1.36
N PHE A 31 7.35 -5.70 1.08
CA PHE A 31 7.70 -6.11 -0.27
C PHE A 31 7.52 -7.61 -0.43
N HIS A 32 7.06 -8.02 -1.61
CA HIS A 32 6.99 -9.41 -2.02
C HIS A 32 7.51 -9.55 -3.46
N PRO A 33 8.43 -10.48 -3.75
CA PRO A 33 9.16 -10.53 -5.03
C PRO A 33 8.25 -10.66 -6.26
N LYS A 34 7.11 -11.34 -6.13
CA LYS A 34 6.13 -11.49 -7.23
C LYS A 34 5.00 -10.45 -7.24
N LEU A 35 4.74 -9.79 -6.10
CA LEU A 35 3.59 -8.88 -5.97
C LEU A 35 4.03 -7.40 -5.92
N GLY A 36 5.33 -7.15 -5.79
CA GLY A 36 5.90 -5.83 -5.59
C GLY A 36 5.66 -5.31 -4.17
N VAL A 37 5.53 -4.00 -4.04
CA VAL A 37 5.15 -3.34 -2.79
C VAL A 37 3.69 -3.64 -2.48
N VAL A 38 3.44 -4.13 -1.26
CA VAL A 38 2.12 -4.49 -0.77
C VAL A 38 1.85 -3.84 0.59
N ILE A 39 0.58 -3.58 0.88
CA ILE A 39 0.12 -3.05 2.15
C ILE A 39 -0.73 -4.11 2.86
N TYR A 40 -0.32 -4.45 4.08
CA TYR A 40 -1.13 -5.18 5.04
C TYR A 40 -1.87 -4.19 5.93
N ASP A 41 -3.20 -4.17 5.86
CA ASP A 41 -4.05 -3.34 6.71
C ASP A 41 -4.95 -4.24 7.57
N PRO A 42 -4.84 -4.18 8.91
CA PRO A 42 -5.63 -5.02 9.82
C PRO A 42 -7.15 -4.89 9.62
N VAL A 43 -7.63 -3.71 9.23
CA VAL A 43 -9.07 -3.43 9.16
C VAL A 43 -9.71 -4.06 7.90
N VAL A 44 -8.91 -4.42 6.90
CA VAL A 44 -9.41 -5.10 5.69
C VAL A 44 -9.24 -6.62 5.75
N GLN A 45 -8.83 -7.17 6.91
CA GLN A 45 -8.71 -8.61 7.16
C GLN A 45 -10.00 -9.26 7.67
N MET A 46 -11.06 -8.47 7.90
CA MET A 46 -12.33 -8.99 8.40
C MET A 46 -12.98 -9.98 7.42
N GLY A 47 -13.62 -11.03 7.93
CA GLY A 47 -14.39 -11.97 7.08
C GLY A 47 -13.55 -12.85 6.15
N LEU A 48 -12.23 -12.93 6.38
CA LEU A 48 -11.34 -13.89 5.73
C LEU A 48 -11.26 -15.18 6.56
N ALA A 49 -11.04 -16.31 5.88
CA ALA A 49 -10.70 -17.55 6.56
C ALA A 49 -9.36 -17.41 7.31
N GLY A 50 -9.15 -18.19 8.37
CA GLY A 50 -7.95 -18.11 9.20
C GLY A 50 -6.64 -18.31 8.41
N GLU A 51 -6.68 -19.07 7.33
CA GLU A 51 -5.57 -19.31 6.40
C GLU A 51 -5.38 -18.24 5.31
N GLN A 52 -6.30 -17.29 5.20
CA GLN A 52 -6.28 -16.24 4.17
C GLN A 52 -5.87 -14.90 4.77
N LEU A 53 -5.21 -14.07 3.95
CA LEU A 53 -5.00 -12.66 4.23
C LEU A 53 -5.34 -11.83 2.99
N ARG A 54 -5.65 -10.55 3.19
CA ARG A 54 -5.82 -9.60 2.09
C ARG A 54 -4.64 -8.64 2.07
N LEU A 55 -4.04 -8.48 0.91
CA LEU A 55 -2.97 -7.52 0.66
C LEU A 55 -3.39 -6.53 -0.41
N PHE A 56 -3.08 -5.26 -0.19
CA PHE A 56 -3.24 -4.23 -1.21
C PHE A 56 -1.94 -4.10 -2.01
N LYS A 57 -1.98 -4.46 -3.29
CA LYS A 57 -0.84 -4.35 -4.21
C LYS A 57 -0.74 -2.90 -4.69
N VAL A 58 0.34 -2.22 -4.33
CA VAL A 58 0.49 -0.79 -4.59
C VAL A 58 0.60 -0.51 -6.09
N GLY A 59 1.40 -1.28 -6.84
CA GLY A 59 1.52 -1.11 -8.29
C GLY A 59 0.21 -1.35 -9.08
N ALA A 60 -0.72 -2.13 -8.53
CA ALA A 60 -2.02 -2.38 -9.16
C ALA A 60 -3.16 -1.52 -8.58
N MET A 61 -2.88 -0.72 -7.54
CA MET A 61 -3.87 0.03 -6.75
C MET A 61 -5.11 -0.81 -6.36
N GLY A 62 -4.87 -2.07 -5.99
CA GLY A 62 -5.92 -3.06 -5.77
C GLY A 62 -5.61 -4.07 -4.68
N ALA A 63 -6.63 -4.42 -3.91
CA ALA A 63 -6.60 -5.49 -2.93
C ALA A 63 -6.87 -6.85 -3.57
N GLY A 64 -6.17 -7.87 -3.09
CA GLY A 64 -6.42 -9.26 -3.41
C GLY A 64 -6.33 -10.13 -2.17
N THR A 65 -7.07 -11.24 -2.17
CA THR A 65 -7.04 -12.24 -1.12
C THR A 65 -6.05 -13.36 -1.48
N PHE A 66 -5.22 -13.76 -0.52
CA PHE A 66 -4.13 -14.72 -0.71
C PHE A 66 -4.06 -15.72 0.44
N MET A 67 -3.48 -16.89 0.19
CA MET A 67 -3.18 -17.88 1.22
C MET A 67 -1.94 -17.44 2.03
N LYS A 68 -2.09 -17.34 3.37
CA LYS A 68 -1.02 -16.96 4.31
C LYS A 68 0.22 -17.82 4.16
N ALA A 69 0.03 -19.14 4.08
CA ALA A 69 1.12 -20.11 3.99
C ALA A 69 2.00 -19.94 2.74
N ILE A 70 1.45 -19.32 1.68
CA ILE A 70 2.17 -19.04 0.44
C ILE A 70 2.89 -17.71 0.56
N VAL A 71 2.19 -16.65 0.95
CA VAL A 71 2.70 -15.28 0.84
C VAL A 71 3.64 -14.90 2.00
N ASN A 72 3.42 -15.41 3.21
CA ASN A 72 4.21 -15.01 4.37
C ASN A 72 5.70 -15.40 4.27
N LYS A 73 6.03 -16.43 3.49
CA LYS A 73 7.41 -16.90 3.32
C LYS A 73 8.29 -15.88 2.59
N ASP A 74 7.68 -15.10 1.71
CA ASP A 74 8.38 -14.19 0.80
C ASP A 74 8.08 -12.70 1.12
N LEU A 75 7.39 -12.42 2.23
CA LEU A 75 7.15 -11.05 2.70
C LEU A 75 8.37 -10.50 3.43
N ALA A 76 8.99 -9.49 2.85
CA ALA A 76 10.13 -8.80 3.42
C ALA A 76 9.81 -7.34 3.78
N SER A 77 10.72 -6.71 4.52
CA SER A 77 10.73 -5.25 4.68
C SER A 77 10.90 -4.59 3.31
N CYS A 78 10.19 -3.47 3.08
CA CYS A 78 10.29 -2.75 1.82
C CYS A 78 11.68 -2.09 1.70
N PRO A 79 12.45 -2.35 0.61
CA PRO A 79 13.70 -1.64 0.37
C PRO A 79 13.42 -0.15 0.15
N VAL A 80 14.37 0.70 0.54
CA VAL A 80 14.23 2.17 0.55
C VAL A 80 13.93 2.71 -0.85
N GLU A 81 14.64 2.22 -1.87
CA GLU A 81 14.47 2.65 -3.26
C GLU A 81 13.04 2.41 -3.78
N SER A 82 12.45 1.25 -3.46
CA SER A 82 11.05 0.97 -3.80
C SER A 82 10.07 1.77 -2.94
N ALA A 83 10.44 2.13 -1.71
CA ALA A 83 9.56 2.96 -0.87
C ALA A 83 9.37 4.37 -1.45
N ASP A 84 10.43 4.96 -2.01
CA ASP A 84 10.38 6.27 -2.66
C ASP A 84 9.59 6.25 -3.96
N GLU A 85 9.80 5.25 -4.82
CA GLU A 85 9.05 5.08 -6.08
C GLU A 85 7.53 5.02 -5.83
N TYR A 86 7.13 4.30 -4.79
CA TYR A 86 5.72 4.07 -4.47
C TYR A 86 5.15 5.02 -3.42
N ALA A 87 5.91 6.04 -2.98
CA ALA A 87 5.50 6.94 -1.90
C ALA A 87 4.16 7.65 -2.20
N ASN A 88 3.95 8.11 -3.43
CA ASN A 88 2.70 8.74 -3.85
C ASN A 88 1.53 7.75 -3.79
N ALA A 89 1.69 6.55 -4.35
CA ALA A 89 0.65 5.53 -4.36
C ALA A 89 0.27 5.05 -2.93
N VAL A 90 1.25 4.93 -2.04
CA VAL A 90 1.01 4.69 -0.61
C VAL A 90 0.24 5.87 0.02
N GLY A 91 0.61 7.11 -0.33
CA GLY A 91 -0.12 8.32 0.09
C GLY A 91 -1.58 8.36 -0.39
N VAL A 92 -1.86 7.92 -1.61
CA VAL A 92 -3.22 7.76 -2.14
C VAL A 92 -4.01 6.72 -1.35
N TYR A 93 -3.40 5.56 -1.05
CA TYR A 93 -4.02 4.55 -0.20
C TYR A 93 -4.32 5.09 1.20
N ARG A 94 -3.36 5.79 1.83
CA ARG A 94 -3.53 6.45 3.13
C ARG A 94 -4.70 7.43 3.09
N THR A 95 -4.77 8.29 2.09
CA THR A 95 -5.86 9.25 1.90
C THR A 95 -7.22 8.55 1.77
N ALA A 96 -7.29 7.47 0.97
CA ALA A 96 -8.48 6.65 0.82
C ALA A 96 -8.91 6.00 2.14
N ARG A 97 -7.95 5.63 2.99
CA ARG A 97 -8.19 5.07 4.32
C ARG A 97 -8.62 6.09 5.36
N SER A 98 -8.10 7.31 5.30
CA SER A 98 -8.44 8.42 6.21
C SER A 98 -9.81 9.03 5.91
N ASN A 99 -10.26 8.98 4.65
CA ASN A 99 -11.57 9.49 4.23
C ASN A 99 -12.76 8.59 4.66
N ARG A 100 -12.59 7.87 5.78
CA ARG A 100 -13.45 6.79 6.26
C ARG A 100 -14.76 7.28 6.87
N ASN A 101 -15.56 7.98 6.09
CA ASN A 101 -16.92 8.30 6.52
C ASN A 101 -17.78 7.03 6.64
N LYS A 102 -17.50 5.93 5.90
CA LYS A 102 -18.25 4.65 5.99
C LYS A 102 -17.38 3.44 5.56
N PRO A 103 -17.39 2.30 6.29
CA PRO A 103 -16.66 1.08 5.90
C PRO A 103 -17.37 0.28 4.78
N TYR A 104 -18.40 0.87 4.18
CA TYR A 104 -19.24 0.26 3.15
C TYR A 104 -19.16 1.08 1.86
N CYS A 105 -19.27 0.41 0.73
CA CYS A 105 -19.42 1.10 -0.55
C CYS A 105 -20.70 1.95 -0.56
N ALA A 106 -20.59 3.19 -1.04
CA ALA A 106 -21.73 4.09 -1.15
C ALA A 106 -22.81 3.58 -2.13
N GLN A 107 -22.40 2.81 -3.15
CA GLN A 107 -23.30 2.27 -4.17
C GLN A 107 -23.80 0.87 -3.83
N CYS A 108 -22.87 -0.09 -3.71
CA CYS A 108 -23.20 -1.51 -3.55
C CYS A 108 -23.49 -1.92 -2.10
N ARG A 109 -23.26 -1.01 -1.12
CA ARG A 109 -23.38 -1.24 0.32
C ARG A 109 -22.57 -2.40 0.90
N ARG A 110 -21.74 -3.09 0.09
CA ARG A 110 -20.82 -4.14 0.57
C ARG A 110 -19.73 -3.54 1.45
N HIS A 111 -19.34 -4.29 2.48
CA HIS A 111 -18.26 -3.91 3.38
C HIS A 111 -16.91 -4.06 2.69
N PHE A 112 -16.02 -3.07 2.77
CA PHE A 112 -14.72 -3.14 2.09
C PHE A 112 -13.79 -4.20 2.68
N GLY A 113 -14.02 -4.60 3.94
CA GLY A 113 -13.34 -5.75 4.52
C GLY A 113 -13.85 -7.09 4.00
N SER A 114 -15.01 -7.19 3.35
CA SER A 114 -15.55 -8.49 2.91
C SER A 114 -15.36 -8.77 1.42
N VAL A 115 -14.72 -7.87 0.68
CA VAL A 115 -14.51 -7.99 -0.77
C VAL A 115 -13.15 -7.47 -1.17
N ASP A 116 -12.66 -7.92 -2.31
CA ASP A 116 -11.56 -7.24 -2.99
C ASP A 116 -12.03 -5.87 -3.51
N PHE A 117 -11.13 -4.90 -3.50
CA PHE A 117 -11.42 -3.50 -3.80
C PHE A 117 -10.24 -2.84 -4.49
N THR A 118 -10.49 -1.74 -5.20
CA THR A 118 -9.44 -0.88 -5.76
C THR A 118 -9.53 0.52 -5.16
N VAL A 119 -8.48 1.31 -5.32
CA VAL A 119 -8.49 2.73 -4.96
C VAL A 119 -8.44 3.55 -6.24
N CYS A 120 -9.37 4.48 -6.39
CA CYS A 120 -9.33 5.47 -7.46
C CYS A 120 -8.16 6.42 -7.24
N THR A 121 -7.24 6.51 -8.17
CA THR A 121 -6.12 7.46 -8.11
C THR A 121 -6.58 8.92 -8.24
N ASP A 122 -7.66 9.18 -8.99
CA ASP A 122 -8.16 10.55 -9.20
C ASP A 122 -8.85 11.17 -7.98
N CYS A 123 -9.68 10.40 -7.27
CA CYS A 123 -10.47 10.90 -6.13
C CYS A 123 -10.18 10.21 -4.80
N SER A 124 -9.15 9.37 -4.75
CA SER A 124 -8.75 8.59 -3.56
C SER A 124 -9.92 7.83 -2.92
N SER A 125 -10.93 7.43 -3.69
CA SER A 125 -12.09 6.70 -3.17
C SER A 125 -11.90 5.19 -3.33
N ILE A 126 -12.28 4.42 -2.30
CA ILE A 126 -12.32 2.97 -2.36
C ILE A 126 -13.49 2.50 -3.25
N ARG A 127 -13.19 1.63 -4.22
CA ARG A 127 -14.13 1.01 -5.16
C ARG A 127 -14.32 -0.47 -4.78
N CYS A 128 -15.53 -0.85 -4.38
CA CYS A 128 -15.90 -2.29 -4.30
C CYS A 128 -15.96 -2.86 -5.72
N THR A 129 -16.18 -4.17 -5.85
CA THR A 129 -16.34 -4.86 -7.14
C THR A 129 -17.41 -4.27 -8.08
N CYS A 130 -18.28 -3.36 -7.61
CA CYS A 130 -19.21 -2.60 -8.46
C CYS A 130 -18.55 -1.50 -9.30
N GLY A 131 -17.26 -1.21 -9.09
CA GLY A 131 -16.48 -0.22 -9.85
C GLY A 131 -16.83 1.26 -9.62
N THR A 132 -17.87 1.56 -8.83
CA THR A 132 -18.34 2.95 -8.62
C THR A 132 -17.47 3.69 -7.59
N CYS A 133 -17.14 4.96 -7.89
CA CYS A 133 -16.47 5.89 -6.99
C CYS A 133 -17.09 7.29 -7.05
N ALA A 134 -16.62 8.20 -6.19
CA ALA A 134 -17.10 9.58 -6.12
C ALA A 134 -16.99 10.34 -7.46
N CYS A 135 -16.02 10.02 -8.33
CA CYS A 135 -15.94 10.62 -9.68
C CYS A 135 -17.21 10.36 -10.50
N VAL A 136 -17.72 9.12 -10.47
CA VAL A 136 -18.92 8.72 -11.22
C VAL A 136 -20.16 9.34 -10.57
N SER A 137 -20.24 9.35 -9.24
CA SER A 137 -21.35 9.94 -8.51
C SER A 137 -21.46 11.46 -8.70
N LYS A 138 -20.35 12.18 -8.75
CA LYS A 138 -20.33 13.64 -8.99
C LYS A 138 -20.77 13.99 -10.41
N ARG A 139 -20.33 13.23 -11.43
CA ARG A 139 -20.79 13.43 -12.82
C ARG A 139 -22.31 13.29 -12.97
N ARG A 140 -22.94 12.35 -12.27
CA ARG A 140 -24.41 12.15 -12.30
C ARG A 140 -25.21 13.25 -11.61
N LYS A 141 -24.61 14.06 -10.73
CA LYS A 141 -25.29 15.18 -10.05
C LYS A 141 -25.22 16.50 -10.83
N ALA A 142 -24.37 16.57 -11.85
CA ALA A 142 -24.19 17.75 -12.70
C ALA A 142 -24.90 17.61 -14.06
N ALA A 143 -25.72 16.57 -14.23
CA ALA A 143 -26.48 16.26 -15.43
C ALA A 143 -27.98 16.22 -15.10
#